data_AF-A0A916C180-F1
#
_entry.id   AF-A0A916C180-F1
#
_cell.length_a   1.000
_cell.length_b   1.000
_cell.length_c   1.000
_cell.angle_alpha   90.00
_cell.angle_beta   90.00
_cell.angle_gamma   90.00
#
_symmetry.space_group_name_H-M   'P 1'
#
loop_
_entity.id
_entity.type
_entity.pdbx_description
1 polymer ?
#
loop_
_entity_poly.entity_id
_entity_poly.type
_entity_poly.pdbx_seq_one_letter_code
_entity_poly.pdbx_strand_id
1 'polypeptide(L)'
;MDIVVLVLRLLHIFGGIFWVGASFMLVGFISPAVQASGQVGGQVMQRLMTGSRFSSIFGLSAMVTMLAGVLLYWRVSGGLQLAWITTAPGLALTIGSLAGIAAGVIGGGVAGRTGEKIGQLNAQLGHNQGAPSEAQLSELQGLQQKMKRAQRLSVGLMIIAVVGMAIARYL
;
A
#
# COMPACT_ATOMS: atom_id res chain seq x y z
N MET A 1 -27.86 -7.57 11.21
CA MET A 1 -26.84 -7.48 10.14
C MET A 1 -26.87 -8.76 9.34
N ASP A 2 -26.93 -8.68 8.01
CA ASP A 2 -26.74 -9.83 7.12
C ASP A 2 -25.35 -10.43 7.33
N ILE A 3 -25.26 -11.76 7.36
CA ILE A 3 -24.01 -12.52 7.52
C ILE A 3 -22.97 -12.12 6.48
N VAL A 4 -23.39 -11.77 5.26
CA VAL A 4 -22.48 -11.32 4.21
C VAL A 4 -21.83 -9.98 4.59
N VAL A 5 -22.59 -9.04 5.16
CA VAL A 5 -22.04 -7.75 5.63
C VAL A 5 -21.06 -7.99 6.78
N LEU A 6 -21.35 -8.92 7.68
CA LEU A 6 -20.44 -9.28 8.76
C LEU A 6 -19.11 -9.81 8.22
N VAL A 7 -19.16 -10.79 7.30
CA VAL A 7 -17.96 -11.37 6.69
C VAL A 7 -17.14 -10.31 5.95
N LEU A 8 -17.79 -9.48 5.13
CA LEU A 8 -17.11 -8.40 4.42
C LEU A 8 -16.44 -7.41 5.39
N ARG A 9 -17.10 -7.05 6.49
CA ARG A 9 -16.50 -6.17 7.51
C ARG A 9 -15.28 -6.81 8.16
N LEU A 10 -15.34 -8.09 8.51
CA LEU A 10 -14.19 -8.80 9.07
C LEU A 10 -13.01 -8.81 8.09
N LEU A 11 -13.25 -9.19 6.83
CA LEU A 11 -12.23 -9.19 5.79
C LEU A 11 -11.62 -7.80 5.57
N HIS A 12 -12.46 -6.77 5.50
CA HIS A 12 -12.01 -5.40 5.31
C HIS A 12 -11.18 -4.90 6.49
N ILE A 13 -11.64 -5.13 7.73
CA ILE A 13 -10.96 -4.64 8.94
C ILE A 13 -9.65 -5.38 9.17
N PHE A 14 -9.65 -6.72 9.18
CA PHE A 14 -8.42 -7.48 9.43
C PHE A 14 -7.39 -7.33 8.31
N GLY A 15 -7.85 -7.32 7.05
CA GLY A 15 -6.99 -7.02 5.92
C GLY A 15 -6.40 -5.61 6.03
N GLY A 16 -7.24 -4.62 6.38
CA GLY A 16 -6.85 -3.22 6.50
C GLY A 16 -5.87 -2.99 7.65
N ILE A 17 -6.07 -3.62 8.81
CA ILE A 17 -5.16 -3.55 9.96
C ILE A 17 -3.75 -3.99 9.55
N PHE A 18 -3.64 -5.16 8.90
CA PHE A 18 -2.34 -5.65 8.46
C PHE A 18 -1.74 -4.78 7.36
N TRP A 19 -2.51 -4.47 6.31
CA TRP A 19 -2.03 -3.71 5.15
C TRP A 19 -1.57 -2.30 5.53
N VAL A 20 -2.43 -1.55 6.23
CA VAL A 20 -2.13 -0.18 6.66
C VAL A 20 -1.02 -0.22 7.70
N GLY A 21 -1.13 -1.05 8.74
CA GLY A 21 -0.12 -1.15 9.79
C GLY A 21 1.28 -1.50 9.26
N ALA A 22 1.37 -2.49 8.36
CA ALA A 22 2.63 -2.84 7.72
C ALA A 22 3.17 -1.72 6.83
N SER A 23 2.31 -0.96 6.15
CA SER A 23 2.72 0.20 5.35
C SER A 23 3.36 1.29 6.21
N PHE A 24 2.75 1.63 7.35
CA PHE A 24 3.33 2.57 8.32
C PHE A 24 4.66 2.07 8.88
N MET A 25 4.72 0.80 9.26
CA MET A 25 5.95 0.20 9.79
C MET A 25 7.07 0.23 8.75
N LEU A 26 6.77 -0.15 7.50
CA LEU A 26 7.73 -0.17 6.41
C LEU A 26 8.26 1.21 6.06
N VAL A 27 7.37 2.19 5.91
CA VAL A 27 7.75 3.53 5.44
C VAL A 27 8.35 4.37 6.57
N GLY A 28 7.78 4.25 7.77
CA GLY A 28 8.16 5.07 8.93
C GLY A 28 9.42 4.58 9.64
N PHE A 29 9.66 3.27 9.69
CA PHE A 29 10.68 2.68 10.57
C PHE A 29 11.65 1.74 9.84
N ILE A 30 11.13 0.73 9.15
CA ILE A 30 11.97 -0.32 8.55
C ILE A 30 12.79 0.24 7.38
N SER A 31 12.19 1.00 6.47
CA SER A 31 12.89 1.54 5.30
C SER A 31 13.99 2.52 5.67
N PRO A 32 13.78 3.48 6.62
CA PRO A 32 14.87 4.30 7.16
C PRO A 32 15.99 3.48 7.82
N ALA A 33 15.65 2.49 8.64
CA ALA A 33 16.65 1.63 9.28
C ALA A 33 17.48 0.85 8.25
N VAL A 34 16.82 0.26 7.25
CA VAL A 34 17.47 -0.43 6.13
C VAL A 34 18.42 0.49 5.36
N GLN A 35 18.01 1.74 5.09
CA GLN A 35 18.87 2.73 4.43
C GLN A 35 20.10 3.08 5.29
N ALA A 36 19.92 3.29 6.59
CA ALA A 36 21.01 3.60 7.51
C ALA A 36 22.01 2.44 7.68
N SER A 37 21.55 1.20 7.55
CA SER A 37 22.39 -0.01 7.65
C SER A 37 23.10 -0.40 6.34
N GLY A 38 23.01 0.40 5.28
CA GLY A 38 23.72 0.18 4.02
C GLY A 38 23.45 -1.20 3.39
N GLN A 39 24.51 -1.90 2.99
CA GLN A 39 24.41 -3.18 2.28
C GLN A 39 23.72 -4.28 3.11
N VAL A 40 24.00 -4.37 4.41
CA VAL A 40 23.40 -5.38 5.31
C VAL A 40 21.88 -5.15 5.40
N GLY A 41 21.46 -3.89 5.57
CA GLY A 41 20.04 -3.53 5.56
C GLY A 41 19.35 -3.93 4.26
N GLY A 42 20.00 -3.68 3.12
CA GLY A 42 19.50 -4.08 1.80
C GLY A 42 19.27 -5.59 1.69
N GLN A 43 20.20 -6.42 2.18
CA GLN A 43 20.06 -7.88 2.18
C GLN A 43 18.89 -8.36 3.06
N VAL A 44 18.69 -7.73 4.22
CA VAL A 44 17.55 -8.04 5.11
C VAL A 44 16.23 -7.70 4.42
N MET A 45 16.14 -6.51 3.81
CA MET A 45 14.95 -6.10 3.05
C MET A 45 14.68 -7.06 1.89
N GLN A 46 15.72 -7.47 1.16
CA GLN A 46 15.58 -8.44 0.07
C GLN A 46 15.02 -9.78 0.58
N ARG A 47 15.57 -10.34 1.67
CA ARG A 47 15.05 -11.56 2.27
C ARG A 47 13.61 -11.42 2.74
N LEU A 48 13.23 -10.26 3.30
CA LEU A 48 11.85 -9.99 3.69
C LEU A 48 10.93 -9.95 2.47
N MET A 49 11.31 -9.23 1.41
CA MET A 49 10.45 -9.01 0.24
C MET A 49 10.36 -10.21 -0.70
N THR A 50 11.46 -10.92 -0.95
CA THR A 50 11.51 -12.03 -1.92
C THR A 50 11.72 -13.39 -1.29
N GLY A 51 12.36 -13.46 -0.12
CA GLY A 51 12.63 -14.71 0.59
C GLY A 51 11.51 -15.14 1.55
N SER A 52 10.48 -14.31 1.74
CA SER A 52 9.36 -14.60 2.63
C SER A 52 8.01 -14.43 1.92
N ARG A 53 6.93 -14.85 2.58
CA ARG A 53 5.55 -14.64 2.09
C ARG A 53 5.04 -13.20 2.30
N PHE A 54 5.87 -12.30 2.82
CA PHE A 54 5.45 -10.93 3.15
C PHE A 54 4.85 -10.20 1.95
N SER A 55 5.53 -10.14 0.81
CA SER A 55 5.03 -9.41 -0.36
C SER A 55 3.70 -9.96 -0.87
N SER A 56 3.55 -11.29 -0.90
CA SER A 56 2.31 -11.95 -1.31
C SER A 56 1.16 -11.68 -0.33
N ILE A 57 1.40 -11.79 0.98
CA ILE A 57 0.38 -11.54 2.02
C ILE A 57 0.03 -10.06 2.07
N PHE A 58 1.01 -9.16 1.92
CA PHE A 58 0.81 -7.72 1.83
C PHE A 58 -0.08 -7.34 0.64
N GLY A 59 0.25 -7.84 -0.55
CA GLY A 59 -0.59 -7.64 -1.74
C GLY A 59 -2.01 -8.22 -1.58
N LEU A 60 -2.12 -9.45 -1.07
CA LEU A 60 -3.41 -10.10 -0.83
C LEU A 60 -4.26 -9.32 0.17
N SER A 61 -3.66 -8.86 1.27
CA SER A 61 -4.35 -8.07 2.29
C SER A 61 -4.89 -6.76 1.74
N ALA A 62 -4.11 -6.05 0.91
CA ALA A 62 -4.54 -4.85 0.22
C ALA A 62 -5.73 -5.14 -0.70
N MET A 63 -5.63 -6.19 -1.50
CA MET A 63 -6.69 -6.59 -2.45
C MET A 63 -7.99 -6.96 -1.73
N VAL A 64 -7.91 -7.82 -0.71
CA VAL A 64 -9.07 -8.24 0.11
C VAL A 64 -9.71 -7.02 0.78
N THR A 65 -8.89 -6.12 1.34
CA THR A 65 -9.39 -4.88 1.96
C THR A 65 -10.13 -4.02 0.97
N MET A 66 -9.54 -3.72 -0.19
CA MET A 66 -10.16 -2.87 -1.20
C MET A 66 -11.46 -3.49 -1.73
N LEU A 67 -11.46 -4.78 -2.09
CA LEU A 67 -12.64 -5.45 -2.63
C LEU A 67 -13.77 -5.52 -1.60
N ALA A 68 -13.46 -5.91 -0.36
CA ALA A 68 -14.46 -5.93 0.71
C ALA A 68 -15.00 -4.52 1.00
N GLY A 69 -14.14 -3.50 0.94
CA GLY A 69 -14.52 -2.09 1.12
C GLY A 69 -15.48 -1.60 0.03
N VAL A 70 -15.19 -1.90 -1.23
CA VAL A 70 -16.06 -1.55 -2.37
C VAL A 70 -17.43 -2.22 -2.24
N LEU A 71 -17.47 -3.50 -1.86
CA LEU A 71 -18.73 -4.22 -1.67
C LEU A 71 -19.54 -3.68 -0.47
N LEU A 72 -18.87 -3.33 0.62
CA LEU A 72 -19.51 -2.67 1.77
C LEU A 72 -20.06 -1.30 1.39
N TYR A 73 -19.28 -0.51 0.66
CA TYR A 73 -19.68 0.81 0.18
C TYR A 73 -20.89 0.73 -0.76
N TRP A 74 -20.89 -0.22 -1.70
CA TRP A 74 -22.04 -0.49 -2.57
C TRP A 74 -23.31 -0.79 -1.78
N ARG A 75 -23.21 -1.64 -0.75
CA ARG A 75 -24.36 -2.04 0.07
C ARG A 75 -24.88 -0.90 0.93
N VAL A 76 -24.00 -0.15 1.61
CA VAL A 76 -24.42 0.94 2.51
C VAL A 76 -25.00 2.13 1.74
N SER A 77 -24.53 2.37 0.51
CA SER A 77 -25.05 3.41 -0.39
C SER A 77 -26.32 3.01 -1.14
N GLY A 78 -26.86 1.81 -0.91
CA GLY A 78 -28.05 1.33 -1.62
C GLY A 78 -27.84 1.12 -3.12
N GLY A 79 -26.61 0.80 -3.55
CA GLY A 79 -26.24 0.68 -4.96
C GLY A 79 -25.80 2.01 -5.58
N LEU A 80 -24.95 2.76 -4.87
CA LEU A 80 -24.42 4.07 -5.30
C LEU A 80 -25.48 5.16 -5.46
N GLN A 81 -26.50 5.18 -4.60
CA GLN A 81 -27.51 6.22 -4.63
C GLN A 81 -26.91 7.57 -4.25
N LEU A 82 -26.98 8.53 -5.18
CA LEU A 82 -26.44 9.88 -4.96
C LEU A 82 -27.01 10.54 -3.70
N ALA A 83 -28.30 10.34 -3.41
CA ALA A 83 -28.95 10.88 -2.23
C ALA A 83 -28.30 10.44 -0.90
N TRP A 84 -27.75 9.22 -0.85
CA TRP A 84 -26.99 8.75 0.31
C TRP A 84 -25.54 9.24 0.27
N ILE A 85 -24.90 9.20 -0.90
CA ILE A 85 -23.49 9.60 -1.09
C ILE A 85 -23.26 11.06 -0.68
N THR A 86 -24.22 11.95 -0.95
CA THR A 86 -24.11 13.37 -0.63
C THR A 86 -24.43 13.72 0.83
N THR A 87 -24.81 12.75 1.66
CA THR A 87 -24.92 12.95 3.12
C THR A 87 -23.52 13.12 3.73
N ALA A 88 -23.41 13.73 4.92
CA ALA A 88 -22.14 13.88 5.62
C ALA A 88 -21.38 12.54 5.85
N PRO A 89 -22.01 11.46 6.36
CA PRO A 89 -21.34 10.16 6.48
C PRO A 89 -21.04 9.53 5.12
N GLY A 90 -21.91 9.73 4.11
CA GLY A 90 -21.69 9.30 2.74
C GLY A 90 -20.45 9.92 2.12
N LEU A 91 -20.26 11.23 2.26
CA LEU A 91 -19.11 11.96 1.75
C LEU A 91 -17.81 11.51 2.44
N ALA A 92 -17.82 11.34 3.76
CA ALA A 92 -16.64 10.85 4.49
C ALA A 92 -16.22 9.46 4.02
N LEU A 93 -17.17 8.53 3.83
CA LEU A 93 -16.89 7.20 3.31
C LEU A 93 -16.48 7.23 1.83
N THR A 94 -17.03 8.13 1.02
CA THR A 94 -16.66 8.32 -0.39
C THR A 94 -15.20 8.75 -0.51
N ILE A 95 -14.84 9.84 0.19
CA ILE A 95 -13.49 10.38 0.20
C ILE A 95 -12.50 9.32 0.72
N GLY A 96 -12.86 8.63 1.80
CA GLY A 96 -12.03 7.57 2.35
C GLY A 96 -11.85 6.39 1.40
N SER A 97 -12.91 5.98 0.69
CA SER A 97 -12.87 4.89 -0.30
C SER A 97 -11.98 5.24 -1.49
N LEU A 98 -12.15 6.44 -2.05
CA LEU A 98 -11.32 6.93 -3.15
C LEU A 98 -9.85 7.03 -2.75
N ALA A 99 -9.56 7.55 -1.56
CA ALA A 99 -8.21 7.62 -1.02
C ALA A 99 -7.60 6.22 -0.83
N GLY A 100 -8.35 5.27 -0.26
CA GLY A 100 -7.89 3.89 -0.07
C GLY A 100 -7.58 3.18 -1.40
N ILE A 101 -8.45 3.32 -2.40
CA ILE A 101 -8.23 2.78 -3.75
C ILE A 101 -6.99 3.41 -4.38
N ALA A 102 -6.86 4.75 -4.33
CA ALA A 102 -5.70 5.45 -4.86
C ALA A 102 -4.40 5.01 -4.16
N ALA A 103 -4.43 4.81 -2.84
CA ALA A 103 -3.29 4.30 -2.08
C ALA A 103 -2.84 2.92 -2.56
N GLY A 104 -3.80 2.01 -2.81
CA GLY A 104 -3.55 0.67 -3.35
C GLY A 104 -2.98 0.70 -4.77
N VAL A 105 -3.55 1.52 -5.66
CA VAL A 105 -3.08 1.69 -7.04
C VAL A 105 -1.65 2.25 -7.08
N ILE A 106 -1.35 3.29 -6.29
CA ILE A 106 -0.02 3.88 -6.22
C ILE A 106 0.97 2.89 -5.58
N GLY A 107 0.57 2.22 -4.50
CA GLY A 107 1.42 1.28 -3.76
C GLY A 107 1.78 0.05 -4.60
N GLY A 108 0.79 -0.64 -5.13
CA GLY A 108 1.03 -1.82 -5.98
C GLY A 108 1.52 -1.46 -7.38
N GLY A 109 0.82 -0.56 -8.06
CA GLY A 109 1.04 -0.25 -9.47
C GLY A 109 2.27 0.62 -9.75
N VAL A 110 2.64 1.52 -8.83
CA VAL A 110 3.83 2.38 -8.98
C VAL A 110 4.98 1.89 -8.11
N ALA A 111 4.79 1.78 -6.79
CA ALA A 111 5.89 1.39 -5.90
C ALA A 111 6.31 -0.07 -6.12
N GLY A 112 5.37 -1.01 -6.25
CA GLY A 112 5.64 -2.42 -6.55
C GLY A 112 6.46 -2.61 -7.83
N ARG A 113 5.97 -2.08 -8.96
CA ARG A 113 6.69 -2.12 -10.25
C ARG A 113 8.06 -1.43 -10.20
N THR A 114 8.19 -0.35 -9.44
CA THR A 114 9.49 0.33 -9.27
C THR A 114 10.45 -0.54 -8.45
N GLY A 115 9.97 -1.23 -7.42
CA GLY A 115 10.73 -2.18 -6.63
C GLY A 115 11.22 -3.38 -7.46
N GLU A 116 10.38 -3.92 -8.35
CA GLU A 116 10.78 -4.99 -9.29
C GLU A 116 11.93 -4.54 -10.19
N LYS A 117 11.86 -3.32 -10.76
CA LYS A 117 12.94 -2.75 -11.58
C LYS A 117 14.24 -2.59 -10.79
N ILE A 118 14.16 -2.11 -9.54
CA ILE A 118 15.33 -2.02 -8.66
C ILE A 118 15.92 -3.41 -8.42
N GLY A 119 15.09 -4.42 -8.16
CA GLY A 119 15.53 -5.79 -7.95
C GLY A 119 16.23 -6.37 -9.18
N GLN A 120 15.68 -6.17 -10.38
CA GLN A 120 16.26 -6.60 -11.64
C GLN A 120 17.61 -5.93 -11.91
N LEU A 121 17.71 -4.62 -11.70
CA LEU A 121 18.95 -3.88 -11.91
C LEU A 121 20.03 -4.32 -10.89
N ASN A 122 19.67 -4.50 -9.62
CA ASN A 122 20.60 -5.05 -8.61
C ASN A 122 21.05 -6.47 -8.95
N ALA A 123 20.17 -7.32 -9.50
CA ALA A 123 20.55 -8.65 -9.95
C ALA A 123 21.58 -8.59 -11.10
N GLN A 124 21.40 -7.70 -12.07
CA GLN A 124 22.36 -7.51 -13.16
C GLN A 124 23.72 -7.04 -12.65
N LEU A 125 23.73 -6.11 -11.69
CA LEU A 125 24.97 -5.63 -11.07
C LEU A 125 25.67 -6.71 -10.25
N GLY A 126 24.94 -7.62 -9.60
CA GLY A 126 25.53 -8.74 -8.86
C GLY A 126 26.15 -9.82 -9.74
N HIS A 127 25.71 -9.95 -11.00
CA HIS A 127 26.28 -10.91 -11.97
C HIS A 127 27.45 -10.32 -12.77
N ASN A 128 27.53 -8.99 -12.89
CA ASN A 128 28.66 -8.32 -13.53
C ASN A 128 29.83 -8.21 -12.54
N GLN A 129 30.99 -8.81 -12.86
CA GLN A 129 32.20 -8.71 -12.04
C GLN A 129 32.88 -7.33 -12.09
N GLY A 130 32.36 -6.39 -12.90
CA GLY A 130 32.85 -5.02 -13.01
C GLY A 130 32.12 -4.04 -12.09
N ALA A 131 32.77 -2.93 -11.75
CA ALA A 131 32.14 -1.85 -10.99
C ALA A 131 30.89 -1.32 -11.73
N PRO A 132 29.79 -0.99 -11.02
CA PRO A 132 28.60 -0.39 -11.63
C PRO A 132 28.96 0.88 -12.42
N SER A 133 28.38 1.04 -13.61
CA SER A 133 28.57 2.28 -14.38
C SER A 133 27.85 3.45 -13.70
N GLU A 134 28.32 4.68 -13.94
CA GLU A 134 27.67 5.90 -13.42
C GLU A 134 26.19 6.00 -13.85
N ALA A 135 25.88 5.57 -15.08
CA ALA A 135 24.51 5.51 -15.59
C ALA A 135 23.63 4.55 -14.78
N GLN A 136 24.14 3.36 -14.43
CA GLN A 136 23.41 2.37 -13.62
C GLN A 136 23.16 2.87 -12.19
N LEU A 137 24.16 3.54 -11.59
CA LEU A 137 24.02 4.13 -10.27
C LEU A 137 22.98 5.27 -10.26
N SER A 138 23.00 6.13 -11.27
CA SER A 138 22.02 7.20 -11.46
C SER A 138 20.60 6.65 -11.64
N GLU A 139 20.44 5.60 -12.45
CA GLU A 139 19.15 4.94 -12.65
C GLU A 139 18.61 4.33 -11.35
N LEU A 140 19.44 3.61 -10.59
CA LEU A 140 19.08 3.06 -9.29
C LEU A 140 18.59 4.15 -8.32
N GLN A 141 19.33 5.26 -8.23
CA GLN A 141 18.95 6.38 -7.36
C GLN A 141 17.60 6.99 -7.78
N GLY A 142 17.38 7.19 -9.08
CA GLY A 142 16.12 7.69 -9.61
C GLY A 142 14.94 6.78 -9.27
N LEU A 143 15.11 5.46 -9.44
CA LEU A 143 14.09 4.47 -9.09
C LEU A 143 13.82 4.45 -7.58
N GLN A 144 14.85 4.48 -6.73
CA GLN A 144 14.70 4.52 -5.29
C GLN A 144 13.93 5.76 -4.82
N GLN A 145 14.23 6.93 -5.38
CA GLN A 145 13.49 8.16 -5.07
C GLN A 145 12.02 8.06 -5.50
N LYS A 146 11.76 7.53 -6.70
CA LYS A 146 10.40 7.31 -7.20
C LYS A 146 9.61 6.36 -6.29
N MET A 147 10.20 5.26 -5.88
CA MET A 147 9.60 4.29 -4.96
C MET A 147 9.26 4.95 -3.62
N LYS A 148 10.20 5.69 -3.03
CA LYS A 148 10.02 6.41 -1.75
C LYS A 148 8.88 7.43 -1.82
N ARG A 149 8.78 8.19 -2.93
CA ARG A 149 7.68 9.14 -3.14
C ARG A 149 6.33 8.45 -3.24
N ALA A 150 6.24 7.38 -4.03
CA ALA A 150 5.01 6.60 -4.19
C ALA A 150 4.56 6.00 -2.84
N GLN A 151 5.47 5.41 -2.08
CA GLN A 151 5.18 4.85 -0.75
C GLN A 151 4.65 5.90 0.23
N ARG A 152 5.29 7.08 0.30
CA ARG A 152 4.85 8.18 1.19
C ARG A 152 3.47 8.70 0.79
N LEU A 153 3.23 8.87 -0.51
CA LEU A 153 1.93 9.29 -1.02
C LEU A 153 0.85 8.26 -0.69
N SER A 154 1.13 6.96 -0.87
CA SER A 154 0.21 5.89 -0.48
C SER A 154 -0.11 5.93 1.01
N VAL A 155 0.87 6.10 1.89
CA VAL A 155 0.62 6.21 3.35
C VAL A 155 -0.23 7.44 3.67
N GLY A 156 0.02 8.59 3.04
CA GLY A 156 -0.81 9.79 3.19
C GLY A 156 -2.27 9.54 2.80
N LEU A 157 -2.51 8.84 1.70
CA LEU A 157 -3.84 8.45 1.25
C LEU A 157 -4.50 7.42 2.18
N MET A 158 -3.73 6.48 2.75
CA MET A 158 -4.24 5.56 3.77
C MET A 158 -4.69 6.30 5.03
N ILE A 159 -4.00 7.36 5.44
CA ILE A 159 -4.44 8.20 6.58
C ILE A 159 -5.82 8.79 6.28
N ILE A 160 -6.01 9.38 5.10
CA ILE A 160 -7.31 9.93 4.67
C ILE A 160 -8.39 8.84 4.68
N ALA A 161 -8.07 7.64 4.18
CA ALA A 161 -8.98 6.49 4.19
C ALA A 161 -9.41 6.09 5.61
N VAL A 162 -8.45 5.93 6.53
CA VAL A 162 -8.71 5.56 7.92
C VAL A 162 -9.50 6.63 8.65
N VAL A 163 -9.16 7.92 8.46
CA VAL A 163 -9.89 9.04 9.05
C VAL A 163 -11.33 9.06 8.54
N GLY A 164 -11.55 8.96 7.23
CA GLY A 164 -12.89 8.91 6.64
C GLY A 164 -13.76 7.81 7.23
N MET A 165 -13.21 6.61 7.42
CA MET A 165 -13.92 5.50 8.07
C MET A 165 -14.20 5.76 9.56
N ALA A 166 -13.24 6.34 10.28
CA ALA A 166 -13.35 6.58 11.72
C ALA A 166 -14.39 7.65 12.05
N ILE A 167 -14.47 8.70 11.23
CA ILE A 167 -15.37 9.84 11.48
C ILE A 167 -16.78 9.60 10.96
N ALA A 168 -16.97 8.78 9.92
CA ALA A 168 -18.27 8.62 9.27
C ALA A 168 -19.41 8.22 10.21
N ARG A 169 -19.13 7.52 11.31
CA ARG A 169 -20.16 7.16 12.30
C ARG A 169 -20.64 8.30 13.20
N TYR A 170 -19.94 9.43 13.17
CA TYR A 170 -20.20 10.61 14.00
C TYR A 170 -20.74 11.80 13.21
N LEU A 171 -20.90 11.63 11.90
CA LEU A 171 -21.39 12.63 10.96
C LEU A 171 -22.85 12.37 10.60
#